data_AF-A0A958ZLS4-F1
#
_entry.id   AF-A0A958ZLS4-F1
#
_cell.length_a   1.000
_cell.length_b   1.000
_cell.length_c   1.000
_cell.angle_alpha   90.00
_cell.angle_beta   90.00
_cell.angle_gamma   90.00
#
_symmetry.space_group_name_H-M   'P 1'
#
loop_
_entity.id
_entity.type
_entity.pdbx_description
1 polymer ?
#
loop_
_entity_poly.entity_id
_entity_poly.type
_entity_poly.pdbx_seq_one_letter_code
_entity_poly.pdbx_strand_id
1 'polypeptide(L)'
;KKLGVEFIEQPLKADDWEGHKEVYQNSALPIIADESCQVEEDVAKCYNHFHGVNVKLTKCGGLTPGRRMLIHAKELGMKTMVGCMTESSVGISAIAHLLPLLDFVDMDGQLLLAKDIATGITIKDGVINYSEVNGTGVELL
;
A
#
# COMPACT_ATOMS: atom_id res chain seq x y z
N LYS A 1 -2.37 22.50 -6.76
CA LYS A 1 -1.29 21.95 -5.89
C LYS A 1 0.00 22.73 -6.14
N LYS A 2 0.36 23.71 -5.30
CA LYS A 2 1.55 24.58 -5.53
C LYS A 2 2.89 23.90 -5.18
N LEU A 3 2.86 22.92 -4.27
CA LEU A 3 4.04 22.22 -3.74
C LEU A 3 4.22 20.80 -4.31
N GLY A 4 3.42 20.39 -5.30
CA GLY A 4 3.51 19.05 -5.89
C GLY A 4 3.02 17.89 -5.01
N VAL A 5 2.42 18.14 -3.84
CA VAL A 5 1.93 17.06 -2.95
C VAL A 5 0.81 16.24 -3.60
N GLU A 6 0.95 14.92 -3.60
CA GLU A 6 0.03 14.00 -4.27
C GLU A 6 -1.19 13.64 -3.43
N PHE A 7 -0.98 13.22 -2.18
CA PHE A 7 -2.02 12.82 -1.24
C PHE A 7 -1.56 13.04 0.21
N ILE A 8 -2.47 12.82 1.16
CA ILE A 8 -2.18 12.74 2.60
C ILE A 8 -2.57 11.34 3.07
N GLU A 9 -1.74 10.72 3.89
CA GLU A 9 -1.97 9.39 4.44
C GLU A 9 -2.26 9.48 5.94
N GLN A 10 -3.30 8.77 6.38
CA GLN A 10 -3.73 8.62 7.78
C GLN A 10 -3.49 9.87 8.67
N PRO A 11 -4.19 11.00 8.42
CA PRO A 11 -3.90 12.25 9.13
C PRO A 11 -4.32 12.26 10.61
N LEU A 12 -5.23 11.36 11.01
CA LEU A 12 -5.80 11.26 12.36
C LEU A 12 -5.67 9.83 12.89
N LYS A 13 -6.00 9.65 14.19
CA LYS A 13 -6.05 8.33 14.82
C LYS A 13 -6.96 7.37 14.05
N ALA A 14 -6.62 6.08 14.07
CA ALA A 14 -7.28 5.07 13.25
C ALA A 14 -8.79 4.95 13.50
N ASP A 15 -9.23 5.22 14.71
CA ASP A 15 -10.61 5.09 15.18
C ASP A 15 -11.41 6.40 15.17
N ASP A 16 -10.82 7.52 14.74
CA ASP A 16 -11.48 8.83 14.66
C ASP A 16 -12.33 8.98 13.38
N TRP A 17 -13.37 8.17 13.25
CA TRP A 17 -14.21 8.12 12.04
C TRP A 17 -14.94 9.43 11.73
N GLU A 18 -15.39 10.16 12.76
CA GLU A 18 -16.01 11.47 12.56
C GLU A 18 -15.01 12.48 12.04
N GLY A 19 -13.79 12.51 12.60
CA GLY A 19 -12.70 13.33 12.09
C GLY A 19 -12.32 12.99 10.65
N HIS A 20 -12.18 11.69 10.32
CA HIS A 20 -11.87 11.27 8.95
C HIS A 20 -12.95 11.71 7.95
N LYS A 21 -14.22 11.64 8.33
CA LYS A 21 -15.32 12.11 7.48
C LYS A 21 -15.24 13.62 7.23
N GLU A 22 -14.93 14.41 8.26
CA GLU A 22 -14.74 15.85 8.11
C GLU A 22 -13.56 16.16 7.17
N VAL A 23 -12.42 15.48 7.35
CA VAL A 23 -11.25 15.65 6.49
C VAL A 23 -11.56 15.22 5.05
N TYR A 24 -12.24 14.08 4.85
CA TYR A 24 -12.64 13.58 3.53
C TYR A 24 -13.46 14.62 2.75
N GLN A 25 -14.43 15.27 3.40
CA GLN A 25 -15.31 16.25 2.76
C GLN A 25 -14.62 17.57 2.41
N ASN A 26 -13.62 17.96 3.20
CA ASN A 26 -13.02 19.30 3.12
C ASN A 26 -11.59 19.31 2.56
N SER A 27 -10.95 18.15 2.40
CA SER A 27 -9.56 18.08 1.97
C SER A 27 -9.38 18.50 0.51
N ALA A 28 -8.36 19.31 0.28
CA ALA A 28 -7.91 19.67 -1.07
C ALA A 28 -7.09 18.55 -1.77
N LEU A 29 -6.72 17.50 -1.03
CA LEU A 29 -5.91 16.37 -1.50
C LEU A 29 -6.62 15.04 -1.20
N PRO A 30 -6.39 13.99 -2.01
CA PRO A 30 -6.82 12.64 -1.65
C PRO A 30 -6.29 12.24 -0.27
N ILE A 31 -7.13 11.56 0.50
CA ILE A 31 -6.79 11.01 1.82
C ILE A 31 -6.76 9.49 1.70
N ILE A 32 -5.66 8.88 2.10
CA ILE A 32 -5.45 7.43 2.01
C ILE A 32 -5.48 6.83 3.42
N ALA A 33 -6.27 5.78 3.62
CA ALA A 33 -6.33 5.04 4.89
C ALA A 33 -5.16 4.06 5.02
N ASP A 34 -4.45 4.06 6.14
CA ASP A 34 -3.46 3.03 6.49
C ASP A 34 -3.92 2.27 7.73
N GLU A 35 -3.72 2.82 8.94
CA GLU A 35 -4.07 2.17 10.20
C GLU A 35 -5.58 1.96 10.38
N SER A 36 -6.42 2.75 9.70
CA SER A 36 -7.88 2.56 9.65
C SER A 36 -8.33 1.40 8.74
N CYS A 37 -7.42 0.79 7.97
CA CYS A 37 -7.72 -0.32 7.04
C CYS A 37 -6.67 -1.43 7.16
N GLN A 38 -6.95 -2.48 7.93
CA GLN A 38 -5.97 -3.54 8.19
C GLN A 38 -6.32 -4.85 7.48
N VAL A 39 -7.60 -5.23 7.48
CA VAL A 39 -8.10 -6.51 6.93
C VAL A 39 -9.23 -6.30 5.92
N GLU A 40 -9.65 -7.38 5.25
CA GLU A 40 -10.65 -7.33 4.16
C GLU A 40 -11.95 -6.61 4.57
N GLU A 41 -12.42 -6.81 5.80
CA GLU A 41 -13.66 -6.24 6.32
C GLU A 41 -13.59 -4.73 6.57
N ASP A 42 -12.39 -4.15 6.65
CA ASP A 42 -12.22 -2.72 6.92
C ASP A 42 -12.38 -1.85 5.67
N VAL A 43 -12.20 -2.42 4.48
CA VAL A 43 -12.25 -1.68 3.20
C VAL A 43 -13.61 -0.99 3.02
N ALA A 44 -14.71 -1.68 3.34
CA ALA A 44 -16.05 -1.10 3.24
C ALA A 44 -16.27 0.07 4.20
N LYS A 45 -15.62 0.06 5.39
CA LYS A 45 -15.72 1.14 6.37
C LYS A 45 -15.02 2.40 5.89
N CYS A 46 -13.97 2.25 5.07
CA CYS A 46 -13.21 3.37 4.51
C CYS A 46 -14.00 4.16 3.45
N TYR A 47 -15.02 3.57 2.84
CA TYR A 47 -15.86 4.26 1.86
C TYR A 47 -16.54 5.49 2.49
N ASN A 48 -16.52 6.62 1.77
CA ASN A 48 -16.96 7.95 2.24
C ASN A 48 -16.21 8.53 3.47
N HIS A 49 -15.10 7.91 3.88
CA HIS A 49 -14.20 8.43 4.93
C HIS A 49 -12.78 8.64 4.40
N PHE A 50 -12.41 7.92 3.33
CA PHE A 50 -11.12 8.04 2.66
C PHE A 50 -11.33 8.03 1.15
N HIS A 51 -10.39 8.63 0.43
CA HIS A 51 -10.36 8.62 -1.03
C HIS A 51 -9.64 7.37 -1.58
N GLY A 52 -8.89 6.66 -0.72
CA GLY A 52 -8.14 5.47 -1.07
C GLY A 52 -7.73 4.66 0.16
N VAL A 53 -7.18 3.48 -0.09
CA VAL A 53 -6.63 2.60 0.95
C VAL A 53 -5.19 2.24 0.65
N ASN A 54 -4.37 2.16 1.71
CA ASN A 54 -3.04 1.61 1.73
C ASN A 54 -3.08 0.20 2.34
N VAL A 55 -3.01 -0.80 1.46
CA VAL A 55 -2.93 -2.21 1.83
C VAL A 55 -1.47 -2.56 2.16
N LYS A 56 -1.21 -3.18 3.32
CA LYS A 56 0.10 -3.76 3.62
C LYS A 56 -0.06 -5.26 3.79
N LEU A 57 0.77 -6.05 3.11
CA LEU A 57 0.69 -7.51 3.16
C LEU A 57 0.87 -8.06 4.58
N THR A 58 1.67 -7.36 5.39
CA THR A 58 1.92 -7.66 6.80
C THR A 58 0.73 -7.37 7.72
N LYS A 59 -0.19 -6.46 7.33
CA LYS A 59 -1.45 -6.20 8.05
C LYS A 59 -2.52 -7.22 7.68
N CYS A 60 -2.71 -7.44 6.38
CA CYS A 60 -3.86 -8.21 5.88
C CYS A 60 -3.61 -9.71 5.78
N GLY A 61 -2.38 -10.19 6.03
CA GLY A 61 -2.05 -11.61 6.00
C GLY A 61 -1.65 -12.15 4.62
N GLY A 62 -1.08 -11.30 3.76
CA GLY A 62 -0.41 -11.71 2.52
C GLY A 62 -1.14 -11.33 1.22
N LEU A 63 -0.67 -11.91 0.11
CA LEU A 63 -1.08 -11.51 -1.25
C LEU A 63 -2.56 -11.75 -1.55
N THR A 64 -3.10 -12.89 -1.13
CA THR A 64 -4.49 -13.25 -1.41
C THR A 64 -5.48 -12.26 -0.80
N PRO A 65 -5.44 -11.97 0.52
CA PRO A 65 -6.30 -10.94 1.10
C PRO A 65 -5.95 -9.55 0.57
N GLY A 66 -4.67 -9.22 0.39
CA GLY A 66 -4.26 -7.93 -0.17
C GLY A 66 -4.86 -7.66 -1.55
N ARG A 67 -4.83 -8.63 -2.46
CA ARG A 67 -5.46 -8.52 -3.78
C ARG A 67 -6.98 -8.31 -3.67
N ARG A 68 -7.66 -9.03 -2.78
CA ARG A 68 -9.12 -8.86 -2.59
C ARG A 68 -9.47 -7.48 -2.06
N MET A 69 -8.71 -6.97 -1.09
CA MET A 69 -8.86 -5.60 -0.58
C MET A 69 -8.73 -4.56 -1.69
N LEU A 70 -7.71 -4.70 -2.56
CA LEU A 70 -7.49 -3.79 -3.69
C LEU A 70 -8.63 -3.84 -4.71
N ILE A 71 -9.13 -5.03 -5.05
CA ILE A 71 -10.29 -5.16 -5.94
C ILE A 71 -11.53 -4.52 -5.33
N HIS A 72 -11.83 -4.80 -4.05
CA HIS A 72 -12.97 -4.23 -3.36
C HIS A 72 -12.88 -2.69 -3.28
N ALA A 73 -11.70 -2.14 -3.01
CA ALA A 73 -11.48 -0.70 -3.03
C ALA A 73 -11.76 -0.09 -4.41
N LYS A 74 -11.32 -0.75 -5.50
CA LYS A 74 -11.62 -0.30 -6.87
C LYS A 74 -13.11 -0.35 -7.20
N GLU A 75 -13.81 -1.39 -6.77
CA GLU A 75 -15.27 -1.52 -6.96
C GLU A 75 -16.04 -0.38 -6.26
N LEU A 76 -15.51 0.11 -5.14
CA LEU A 76 -16.00 1.29 -4.42
C LEU A 76 -15.52 2.63 -5.01
N GLY A 77 -14.77 2.61 -6.12
CA GLY A 77 -14.22 3.80 -6.77
C GLY A 77 -13.10 4.48 -5.96
N MET A 78 -12.52 3.79 -4.98
CA MET A 78 -11.41 4.31 -4.17
C MET A 78 -10.06 4.09 -4.87
N LYS A 79 -9.11 4.96 -4.55
CA LYS A 79 -7.71 4.80 -4.94
C LYS A 79 -7.07 3.63 -4.20
N THR A 80 -6.07 3.04 -4.84
CA THR A 80 -5.39 1.85 -4.38
C THR A 80 -3.91 2.12 -4.18
N MET A 81 -3.42 1.81 -2.99
CA MET A 81 -2.01 1.87 -2.65
C MET A 81 -1.61 0.57 -1.96
N VAL A 82 -0.35 0.17 -2.17
CA VAL A 82 0.28 -0.84 -1.32
C VAL A 82 1.53 -0.24 -0.70
N GLY A 83 1.64 -0.41 0.61
CA GLY A 83 2.77 -0.01 1.42
C GLY A 83 3.53 -1.22 1.94
N CYS A 84 4.69 -0.97 2.54
CA CYS A 84 5.49 -1.97 3.21
C CYS A 84 5.78 -1.56 4.66
N MET A 85 6.36 -2.50 5.42
CA MET A 85 7.14 -2.16 6.60
C MET A 85 8.62 -2.04 6.20
N THR A 86 9.50 -1.75 7.15
CA THR A 86 10.93 -2.09 6.98
C THR A 86 11.07 -3.61 6.94
N GLU A 87 11.04 -4.18 5.74
CA GLU A 87 10.99 -5.62 5.48
C GLU A 87 11.95 -6.04 4.36
N SER A 88 12.24 -7.34 4.27
CA SER A 88 13.20 -7.90 3.31
C SER A 88 12.70 -7.87 1.86
N SER A 89 13.61 -8.14 0.93
CA SER A 89 13.29 -8.37 -0.49
C SER A 89 12.17 -9.40 -0.70
N VAL A 90 11.92 -10.28 0.28
CA VAL A 90 10.81 -11.25 0.25
C VAL A 90 9.45 -10.54 0.18
N GLY A 91 9.20 -9.60 1.09
CA GLY A 91 7.94 -8.85 1.18
C GLY A 91 7.80 -7.85 0.04
N ILE A 92 8.87 -7.12 -0.26
CA ILE A 92 8.91 -6.14 -1.34
C ILE A 92 8.66 -6.81 -2.71
N SER A 93 9.26 -7.97 -2.97
CA SER A 93 9.02 -8.69 -4.22
C SER A 93 7.59 -9.22 -4.32
N ALA A 94 6.95 -9.58 -3.20
CA ALA A 94 5.53 -9.92 -3.19
C ALA A 94 4.67 -8.70 -3.59
N ILE A 95 4.94 -7.52 -3.03
CA ILE A 95 4.24 -6.27 -3.40
C ILE A 95 4.31 -6.00 -4.91
N ALA A 96 5.46 -6.27 -5.54
CA ALA A 96 5.66 -6.03 -6.97
C ALA A 96 4.57 -6.69 -7.86
N HIS A 97 4.07 -7.87 -7.47
CA HIS A 97 3.01 -8.57 -8.22
C HIS A 97 1.65 -7.87 -8.17
N LEU A 98 1.47 -6.91 -7.26
CA LEU A 98 0.24 -6.11 -7.14
C LEU A 98 0.33 -4.78 -7.88
N LEU A 99 1.50 -4.35 -8.36
CA LEU A 99 1.73 -3.05 -9.01
C LEU A 99 0.72 -2.69 -10.10
N PRO A 100 0.30 -3.61 -11.01
CA PRO A 100 -0.70 -3.27 -12.03
C PRO A 100 -2.07 -2.88 -11.47
N LEU A 101 -2.31 -3.14 -10.18
CA LEU A 101 -3.52 -2.77 -9.49
C LEU A 101 -3.44 -1.42 -8.79
N LEU A 102 -2.29 -0.73 -8.72
CA LEU A 102 -2.12 0.38 -7.80
C LEU A 102 -2.14 1.75 -8.50
N ASP A 103 -2.67 2.75 -7.80
CA ASP A 103 -2.45 4.17 -8.09
C ASP A 103 -1.10 4.64 -7.51
N PHE A 104 -0.73 4.13 -6.32
CA PHE A 104 0.49 4.50 -5.60
C PHE A 104 1.16 3.26 -4.99
N VAL A 105 2.47 3.33 -4.75
CA VAL A 105 3.18 2.27 -4.03
C VAL A 105 4.26 2.87 -3.14
N ASP A 106 4.37 2.35 -1.92
CA ASP A 106 5.46 2.61 -0.99
C ASP A 106 6.12 1.27 -0.63
N MET A 107 7.18 0.91 -1.36
CA MET A 107 7.82 -0.42 -1.29
C MET A 107 9.34 -0.32 -1.13
N ASP A 108 9.80 0.68 -0.39
CA ASP A 108 11.22 0.98 -0.19
C ASP A 108 11.86 0.24 1.00
N GLY A 109 11.09 -0.57 1.74
CA GLY A 109 11.51 -1.23 2.97
C GLY A 109 12.84 -1.99 2.87
N GLN A 110 13.10 -2.69 1.76
CA GLN A 110 14.35 -3.41 1.53
C GLN A 110 15.57 -2.48 1.41
N LEU A 111 15.38 -1.23 0.95
CA LEU A 111 16.44 -0.24 0.77
C LEU A 111 16.91 0.32 2.13
N LEU A 112 16.09 0.16 3.17
CA LEU A 112 16.39 0.61 4.53
C LEU A 112 17.20 -0.42 5.33
N LEU A 113 17.41 -1.63 4.78
CA LEU A 113 18.13 -2.70 5.46
C LEU A 113 19.64 -2.60 5.25
N ALA A 114 20.40 -2.70 6.35
CA ALA A 114 21.86 -2.84 6.28
C ALA A 114 22.29 -4.19 5.70
N LYS A 115 21.46 -5.23 5.89
CA LYS A 115 21.66 -6.59 5.37
C LYS A 115 20.29 -7.19 5.06
N ASP A 116 20.11 -7.66 3.83
CA ASP A 116 18.94 -8.43 3.43
C ASP A 116 19.23 -9.94 3.59
N ILE A 117 18.16 -10.75 3.58
CA ILE A 117 18.17 -12.21 3.70
C ILE A 117 17.84 -12.92 2.38
N ALA A 118 17.49 -12.16 1.34
CA ALA A 118 17.08 -12.67 0.05
C ALA A 118 17.45 -11.70 -1.08
N THR A 119 17.44 -12.21 -2.30
CA THR A 119 17.39 -11.40 -3.53
C THR A 119 15.98 -11.41 -4.11
N GLY A 120 15.68 -10.44 -4.97
CA GLY A 120 14.35 -10.31 -5.57
C GLY A 120 14.28 -9.18 -6.59
N ILE A 121 13.17 -8.44 -6.58
CA ILE A 121 13.04 -7.23 -7.41
C ILE A 121 14.11 -6.20 -7.04
N THR A 122 14.50 -5.38 -8.01
CA THR A 122 15.39 -4.24 -7.77
C THR A 122 14.69 -2.93 -8.11
N ILE A 123 14.98 -1.89 -7.33
CA ILE A 123 14.46 -0.54 -7.55
C ILE A 123 15.63 0.35 -7.94
N LYS A 124 15.57 0.92 -9.14
CA LYS A 124 16.60 1.83 -9.65
C LYS A 124 15.95 3.06 -10.26
N ASP A 125 16.27 4.24 -9.75
CA ASP A 125 15.78 5.52 -10.25
C ASP A 125 14.24 5.56 -10.39
N GLY A 126 13.54 4.96 -9.41
CA GLY A 126 12.07 4.85 -9.40
C GLY A 126 11.49 3.77 -10.32
N VAL A 127 12.32 2.99 -11.01
CA VAL A 127 11.90 1.89 -11.87
C VAL A 127 12.09 0.56 -11.16
N ILE A 128 11.04 -0.26 -11.17
CA ILE A 128 11.01 -1.60 -10.57
C ILE A 128 11.37 -2.61 -11.66
N ASN A 129 12.44 -3.37 -11.43
CA ASN A 129 12.88 -4.45 -12.31
C ASN A 129 12.54 -5.78 -11.64
N TYR A 130 11.73 -6.58 -12.32
CA TYR A 130 11.33 -7.91 -11.84
C TYR A 130 12.49 -8.90 -11.97
N SER A 131 12.50 -9.87 -11.08
CA SER A 131 13.39 -11.04 -11.16
C SER A 131 12.82 -12.05 -12.18
N GLU A 132 13.71 -12.81 -12.81
CA GLU A 132 13.36 -13.92 -13.71
C GLU A 132 13.03 -15.22 -12.96
N VAL A 133 13.11 -15.21 -11.63
CA VAL A 133 12.80 -16.36 -10.78
C VAL A 133 11.28 -16.57 -10.66
N ASN A 134 10.87 -17.83 -10.59
CA ASN A 134 9.45 -18.20 -10.43
C ASN A 134 8.86 -17.75 -9.08
N GLY A 135 7.52 -17.80 -8.99
CA GLY A 135 6.80 -17.45 -7.77
C GLY A 135 6.83 -15.95 -7.52
N THR A 136 7.25 -15.52 -6.33
CA THR A 136 7.37 -14.09 -6.02
C THR A 136 8.64 -13.45 -6.59
N GLY A 137 9.51 -14.21 -7.28
CA GLY A 137 10.76 -13.70 -7.84
C GLY A 137 11.93 -13.66 -6.85
N VAL A 138 11.82 -14.41 -5.74
CA VAL A 138 12.73 -14.34 -4.59
C VAL A 138 13.62 -15.57 -4.51
N GLU A 139 14.89 -15.38 -4.15
CA GLU A 139 15.83 -16.45 -3.78
C GLU A 139 16.49 -16.10 -2.43
N LEU A 140 16.54 -17.05 -1.49
CA LEU A 140 17.18 -16.84 -0.19
C LEU A 140 18.71 -16.88 -0.33
N LEU A 141 19.40 -16.03 0.44
CA LEU A 141 20.87 -15.92 0.47
C LEU A 141 21.54 -17.01 1.33
#